data_AF-A0A9P7NRE1-F1
#
_entry.id   AF-A0A9P7NRE1-F1
#
_cell.length_a   1.000
_cell.length_b   1.000
_cell.length_c   1.000
_cell.angle_alpha   90.00
_cell.angle_beta   90.00
_cell.angle_gamma   90.00
#
_symmetry.space_group_name_H-M   'P 1'
#
loop_
_entity.id
_entity.type
_entity.pdbx_description
1 polymer ?
#
loop_
_entity_poly.entity_id
_entity_poly.type
_entity_poly.pdbx_seq_one_letter_code
_entity_poly.pdbx_strand_id
1 'polypeptide(L)'
;MSVSVTEQISAGNATPAGNGHVVVEPSEPLKNNNNNTKKKKSKGGRKNLASRGPCALPRNRGTGFEEFFADPPLTPDEAAEERLEVYAPCIPFEERIQACIQRFRSRRRLQGDQPLYFNEYLFLGGIDTKQNSFAGLDNKDLKDLTPAERRDATATDTVHICSGANEQFYNGDTENWAVDFAGVAAGFFSISLGQLSGFEPQKFETGISIVENFLRYVLQHDVCPEYQDNVQSALRVCQQARQEWPMLKQLCYDLPGQFSLAAAECFSTLEPEDWSLLSFTRPEDFDAKAVFLASCTLCGEMETLHNYARGKLAVEKQFTRTVKVTDVQRPSDALIDKFASLCIQGISRAVEPVGKLYFENAVIEDEWGQFEMPEMEKGSPLWVYLEDRLLANVVPGMKMEIKFVELTTGIRFIKSVLTLVPSFHTFLPQQMMKHFKALRDNDRPAPSVRDPVAEEEQVSRENK
;
A
#
# COMPACT_ATOMS: atom_id res chain seq x y z
N MET A 1 39.58 -33.39 25.85
CA MET A 1 40.79 -32.97 25.12
C MET A 1 40.39 -31.74 24.29
N SER A 2 40.29 -30.53 24.83
CA SER A 2 41.12 -29.83 25.83
C SER A 2 42.53 -29.56 25.29
N VAL A 3 42.82 -28.30 24.91
CA VAL A 3 43.90 -27.40 25.41
C VAL A 3 43.65 -25.98 24.85
N SER A 4 44.02 -24.94 25.62
CA SER A 4 43.94 -23.50 25.28
C SER A 4 45.29 -22.79 25.53
N VAL A 5 45.61 -21.73 24.76
CA VAL A 5 46.69 -20.70 24.98
C VAL A 5 46.30 -19.44 24.17
N THR A 6 46.35 -18.16 24.59
CA THR A 6 46.55 -17.46 25.89
C THR A 6 47.95 -16.94 26.29
N GLU A 7 48.39 -15.78 25.77
CA GLU A 7 49.39 -14.84 26.38
C GLU A 7 49.24 -13.40 25.79
N GLN A 8 49.01 -12.33 26.59
CA GLN A 8 49.93 -11.39 27.28
C GLN A 8 50.67 -10.39 26.34
N ILE A 9 50.52 -9.05 26.40
CA ILE A 9 50.76 -8.00 27.45
C ILE A 9 52.26 -7.70 27.72
N SER A 10 52.74 -6.47 27.42
CA SER A 10 53.48 -5.57 28.35
C SER A 10 53.90 -4.20 27.73
N ALA A 11 54.24 -3.24 28.60
CA ALA A 11 54.74 -1.86 28.35
C ALA A 11 56.28 -1.82 28.10
N GLY A 12 57.01 -0.70 27.92
CA GLY A 12 56.74 0.75 27.89
C GLY A 12 58.03 1.58 28.16
N ASN A 13 57.95 2.93 28.03
CA ASN A 13 58.94 3.98 28.38
C ASN A 13 60.30 4.10 27.63
N ALA A 14 60.58 5.31 27.11
CA ALA A 14 61.67 6.20 27.58
C ALA A 14 61.68 7.58 26.86
N THR A 15 62.02 8.65 27.59
CA THR A 15 62.30 10.03 27.10
C THR A 15 63.79 10.36 27.37
N PRO A 16 64.42 11.41 26.78
CA PRO A 16 64.48 12.72 27.48
C PRO A 16 64.58 13.99 26.57
N ALA A 17 64.74 15.16 27.22
CA ALA A 17 64.76 16.56 26.71
C ALA A 17 66.08 16.99 26.00
N GLY A 18 66.28 18.20 25.43
CA GLY A 18 65.47 19.43 25.27
C GLY A 18 66.29 20.68 24.82
N ASN A 19 65.68 21.89 24.87
CA ASN A 19 66.23 23.27 24.72
C ASN A 19 66.75 23.79 23.35
N GLY A 20 66.45 25.07 23.02
CA GLY A 20 67.27 25.91 22.09
C GLY A 20 66.56 27.04 21.33
N HIS A 21 67.11 28.26 21.33
CA HIS A 21 66.57 29.50 20.73
C HIS A 21 67.63 30.14 19.77
N VAL A 22 67.42 31.11 18.86
CA VAL A 22 66.49 32.26 18.69
C VAL A 22 66.26 32.53 17.16
N VAL A 23 65.49 33.58 16.79
CA VAL A 23 65.59 34.52 15.62
C VAL A 23 64.20 34.71 14.96
N VAL A 24 63.41 35.75 15.27
CA VAL A 24 63.48 37.21 14.98
C VAL A 24 62.89 37.61 13.61
N GLU A 25 61.82 38.41 13.70
CA GLU A 25 61.00 39.16 12.72
C GLU A 25 61.79 40.22 11.89
N PRO A 26 61.24 40.90 10.84
CA PRO A 26 59.90 41.56 10.83
C PRO A 26 59.13 41.76 9.51
N SER A 27 57.81 42.03 9.60
CA SER A 27 57.15 43.26 9.07
C SER A 27 55.60 43.19 9.06
N GLU A 28 54.94 43.86 10.02
CA GLU A 28 53.58 44.42 9.90
C GLU A 28 53.62 45.74 9.05
N PRO A 29 52.51 46.43 8.65
CA PRO A 29 51.12 46.40 9.16
C PRO A 29 50.04 46.43 8.02
N LEU A 30 48.73 46.69 8.18
CA LEU A 30 47.90 47.39 9.18
C LEU A 30 46.48 46.78 9.25
N LYS A 31 45.92 46.68 10.47
CA LYS A 31 44.48 46.50 10.73
C LYS A 31 43.82 47.88 10.90
N ASN A 32 42.53 48.01 10.56
CA ASN A 32 41.44 48.61 11.37
C ASN A 32 40.16 48.77 10.52
N ASN A 33 38.94 48.78 11.08
CA ASN A 33 38.58 49.21 12.43
C ASN A 33 37.43 48.41 13.08
N ASN A 34 37.44 48.49 14.41
CA ASN A 34 36.45 47.98 15.37
C ASN A 34 34.97 48.21 15.01
N ASN A 35 34.08 47.32 15.50
CA ASN A 35 33.27 47.72 16.65
C ASN A 35 32.69 46.55 17.48
N ASN A 36 32.72 46.74 18.80
CA ASN A 36 32.45 45.72 19.80
C ASN A 36 31.05 45.91 20.39
N THR A 37 30.10 45.00 20.13
CA THR A 37 28.84 44.95 20.89
C THR A 37 28.53 43.52 21.35
N LYS A 38 28.46 43.33 22.67
CA LYS A 38 28.09 42.07 23.31
C LYS A 38 26.61 41.74 23.02
N LYS A 39 26.31 40.96 21.97
CA LYS A 39 25.01 40.27 21.86
C LYS A 39 25.07 38.95 22.60
N LYS A 40 24.24 38.83 23.65
CA LYS A 40 24.02 37.57 24.39
C LYS A 40 23.69 36.45 23.39
N LYS A 41 24.37 35.30 23.49
CA LYS A 41 23.90 34.07 22.83
C LYS A 41 22.49 33.76 23.35
N SER A 42 21.47 33.97 22.54
CA SER A 42 20.14 33.44 22.82
C SER A 42 20.24 31.92 22.79
N LYS A 43 20.18 31.28 23.96
CA LYS A 43 19.88 29.85 24.03
C LYS A 43 18.51 29.68 23.37
N GLY A 44 18.47 29.07 22.18
CA GLY A 44 17.22 28.75 21.51
C GLY A 44 16.36 27.93 22.49
N GLY A 45 15.25 28.51 22.93
CA GLY A 45 14.40 27.89 23.93
C GLY A 45 13.92 26.55 23.41
N ARG A 46 14.14 25.48 24.19
CA ARG A 46 13.35 24.25 24.03
C ARG A 46 11.89 24.68 24.11
N LYS A 47 11.11 24.50 23.05
CA LYS A 47 9.65 24.66 23.11
C LYS A 47 9.17 23.72 24.21
N ASN A 48 8.65 24.27 25.31
CA ASN A 48 8.24 23.49 26.47
C ASN A 48 7.07 22.58 26.10
N LEU A 49 6.98 21.43 26.77
CA LEU A 49 5.97 20.37 26.53
C LEU A 49 4.55 20.93 26.41
N ALA A 50 4.22 21.94 27.22
CA ALA A 50 2.95 22.67 27.23
C ALA A 50 2.50 23.25 25.86
N SER A 51 3.41 23.56 24.93
CA SER A 51 3.03 24.10 23.62
C SER A 51 2.53 23.05 22.63
N ARG A 52 2.39 21.78 23.04
CA ARG A 52 1.90 20.68 22.20
C ARG A 52 0.62 20.03 22.75
N GLY A 53 0.06 20.57 23.83
CA GLY A 53 -1.05 19.97 24.58
C GLY A 53 -0.56 18.97 25.65
N PRO A 54 -1.37 18.70 26.69
CA PRO A 54 -0.97 17.86 27.83
C PRO A 54 -0.65 16.40 27.44
N CYS A 55 -1.33 15.86 26.42
CA CYS A 55 -1.20 14.46 26.01
C CYS A 55 -0.10 14.20 24.94
N ALA A 56 0.65 15.22 24.51
CA ALA A 56 1.64 15.04 23.43
C ALA A 56 2.89 14.30 23.92
N LEU A 57 3.30 13.25 23.20
CA LEU A 57 4.46 12.45 23.58
C LEU A 57 5.72 13.32 23.77
N PRO A 58 6.39 13.24 24.94
CA PRO A 58 7.69 13.84 25.16
C PRO A 58 8.69 13.37 24.09
N ARG A 59 9.55 14.26 23.59
CA ARG A 59 10.49 13.98 22.49
C ARG A 59 11.42 12.78 22.74
N ASN A 60 11.55 12.35 24.01
CA ASN A 60 12.38 11.24 24.46
C ASN A 60 11.61 9.90 24.60
N ARG A 61 10.28 9.87 24.43
CA ARG A 61 9.43 8.67 24.52
C ARG A 61 9.03 8.14 23.13
N GLY A 62 9.98 8.16 22.19
CA GLY A 62 9.76 7.60 20.85
C GLY A 62 8.86 8.42 19.93
N THR A 63 8.20 7.72 19.00
CA THR A 63 7.29 8.24 17.98
C THR A 63 5.84 7.80 18.19
N GLY A 64 5.64 6.67 18.90
CA GLY A 64 4.35 6.01 19.05
C GLY A 64 4.08 4.95 17.98
N PHE A 65 5.14 4.45 17.33
CA PHE A 65 5.11 3.41 16.29
C PHE A 65 6.14 2.31 16.54
N GLU A 66 6.76 2.29 17.72
CA GLU A 66 7.65 1.21 18.15
C GLU A 66 6.85 -0.07 18.48
N GLU A 67 7.42 -1.25 18.20
CA GLU A 67 6.75 -2.57 18.34
C GLU A 67 6.12 -2.83 19.71
N PHE A 68 6.75 -2.32 20.78
CA PHE A 68 6.28 -2.43 22.17
C PHE A 68 5.71 -1.11 22.72
N PHE A 69 5.33 -0.17 21.85
CA PHE A 69 4.70 1.07 22.28
C PHE A 69 3.27 0.78 22.77
N ALA A 70 3.06 0.98 24.07
CA ALA A 70 1.73 1.07 24.66
C ALA A 70 1.39 2.54 24.94
N ASP A 71 0.17 2.95 24.62
CA ASP A 71 -0.31 4.27 25.04
C ASP A 71 -0.29 4.37 26.58
N PRO A 72 0.13 5.51 27.15
CA PRO A 72 0.01 5.75 28.58
C PRO A 72 -1.45 5.56 29.02
N PRO A 73 -1.71 4.88 30.15
CA PRO A 73 -3.07 4.76 30.66
C PRO A 73 -3.65 6.16 30.91
N LEU A 74 -4.87 6.40 30.43
CA LEU A 74 -5.57 7.65 30.66
C LEU A 74 -5.83 7.82 32.16
N THR A 75 -5.76 9.06 32.65
CA THR A 75 -6.29 9.35 33.98
C THR A 75 -7.82 9.20 33.99
N PRO A 76 -8.45 8.88 35.14
CA PRO A 76 -9.91 8.76 35.22
C PRO A 76 -10.65 10.01 34.76
N ASP A 77 -10.08 11.19 35.01
CA ASP A 77 -10.66 12.48 34.63
C ASP A 77 -10.58 12.70 33.10
N GLU A 78 -9.44 12.39 32.45
CA GLU A 78 -9.30 12.43 30.98
C GLU A 78 -10.22 11.42 30.29
N ALA A 79 -10.40 10.22 30.88
CA ALA A 79 -11.31 9.21 30.35
C ALA A 79 -12.79 9.61 30.51
N ALA A 80 -13.12 10.38 31.56
CA ALA A 80 -14.45 10.96 31.73
C ALA A 80 -14.69 12.11 30.74
N GLU A 81 -13.73 13.02 30.55
CA GLU A 81 -13.77 14.07 29.51
C GLU A 81 -14.00 13.45 28.13
N GLU A 82 -13.17 12.48 27.74
CA GLU A 82 -13.27 11.87 26.42
C GLU A 82 -14.60 11.13 26.21
N ARG A 83 -15.12 10.40 27.20
CA ARG A 83 -16.41 9.70 27.09
C ARG A 83 -17.63 10.62 27.15
N LEU A 84 -17.61 11.70 27.92
CA LEU A 84 -18.78 12.54 28.20
C LEU A 84 -18.85 13.82 27.37
N GLU A 85 -17.71 14.36 26.94
CA GLU A 85 -17.63 15.66 26.26
C GLU A 85 -17.11 15.57 24.80
N VAL A 86 -16.41 14.49 24.44
CA VAL A 86 -15.75 14.36 23.11
C VAL A 86 -16.34 13.24 22.26
N TYR A 87 -16.56 12.06 22.85
CA TYR A 87 -17.05 10.86 22.17
C TYR A 87 -18.45 10.44 22.63
N ALA A 88 -19.19 11.35 23.27
CA ALA A 88 -20.56 11.07 23.71
C ALA A 88 -21.46 10.68 22.51
N PRO A 89 -22.32 9.65 22.62
CA PRO A 89 -23.21 9.22 21.54
C PRO A 89 -24.20 10.29 21.04
N CYS A 90 -24.42 11.37 21.79
CA CYS A 90 -25.26 12.50 21.40
C CYS A 90 -24.57 13.54 20.51
N ILE A 91 -23.25 13.46 20.36
CA ILE A 91 -22.46 14.27 19.42
C ILE A 91 -22.59 13.64 18.01
N PRO A 92 -22.56 14.40 16.91
CA PRO A 92 -22.50 13.82 15.56
C PRO A 92 -21.23 12.98 15.33
N PHE A 93 -21.29 11.99 14.44
CA PHE A 93 -20.14 11.11 14.15
C PHE A 93 -18.96 11.91 13.57
N GLU A 94 -19.27 12.91 12.75
CA GLU A 94 -18.36 13.82 12.05
C GLU A 94 -17.45 14.55 13.03
N GLU A 95 -18.04 15.10 14.10
CA GLU A 95 -17.32 15.79 15.17
C GLU A 95 -16.46 14.82 15.99
N ARG A 96 -17.00 13.63 16.33
CA ARG A 96 -16.25 12.58 17.06
C ARG A 96 -15.01 12.13 16.28
N ILE A 97 -15.15 11.81 14.99
CA ILE A 97 -14.04 11.30 14.17
C ILE A 97 -13.02 12.40 13.86
N GLN A 98 -13.44 13.65 13.63
CA GLN A 98 -12.52 14.79 13.51
C GLN A 98 -11.69 14.98 14.78
N ALA A 99 -12.33 15.01 15.95
CA ALA A 99 -11.66 15.15 17.24
C ALA A 99 -10.69 13.98 17.51
N CYS A 100 -11.05 12.75 17.12
CA CYS A 100 -10.18 11.59 17.14
C CYS A 100 -8.91 11.79 16.29
N ILE A 101 -9.04 12.18 15.02
CA ILE A 101 -7.91 12.40 14.11
C ILE A 101 -6.97 13.47 14.65
N GLN A 102 -7.50 14.61 15.09
CA GLN A 102 -6.70 15.67 15.70
C GLN A 102 -5.97 15.18 16.98
N ARG A 103 -6.66 14.47 17.89
CA ARG A 103 -6.07 13.91 19.11
C ARG A 103 -4.97 12.89 18.77
N PHE A 104 -5.20 11.99 17.81
CA PHE A 104 -4.22 11.01 17.33
C PHE A 104 -2.94 11.70 16.80
N ARG A 105 -3.07 12.70 15.92
CA ARG A 105 -1.93 13.48 15.39
C ARG A 105 -1.19 14.28 16.47
N SER A 106 -1.88 14.69 17.54
CA SER A 106 -1.24 15.39 18.67
C SER A 106 -0.46 14.45 19.59
N ARG A 107 -0.99 13.24 19.84
CA ARG A 107 -0.39 12.20 20.69
C ARG A 107 0.80 11.54 19.97
N ARG A 108 0.65 11.15 18.70
CA ARG A 108 1.68 10.51 17.86
C ARG A 108 2.67 11.50 17.22
N ARG A 109 3.79 11.01 16.72
CA ARG A 109 4.79 11.79 15.96
C ARG A 109 5.07 11.15 14.60
N LEU A 110 4.19 11.42 13.64
CA LEU A 110 4.33 11.02 12.24
C LEU A 110 5.68 11.53 11.68
N GLN A 111 6.46 10.64 11.07
CA GLN A 111 7.78 10.93 10.49
C GLN A 111 7.95 10.25 9.12
N GLY A 112 8.87 10.77 8.30
CA GLY A 112 9.10 10.26 6.95
C GLY A 112 7.83 10.30 6.11
N ASP A 113 7.47 9.16 5.52
CA ASP A 113 6.31 9.01 4.64
C ASP A 113 4.98 8.79 5.40
N GLN A 114 5.01 8.60 6.74
CA GLN A 114 3.80 8.37 7.54
C GLN A 114 2.73 9.48 7.40
N PRO A 115 3.04 10.80 7.36
CA PRO A 115 2.03 11.83 7.14
C PRO A 115 1.39 11.73 5.75
N LEU A 116 2.15 11.32 4.73
CA LEU A 116 1.64 11.16 3.36
C LEU A 116 0.65 9.99 3.28
N TYR A 117 1.04 8.83 3.84
CA TYR A 117 0.16 7.65 3.90
C TYR A 117 -1.09 7.88 4.74
N PHE A 118 -0.97 8.57 5.88
CA PHE A 118 -2.13 8.88 6.72
C PHE A 118 -3.07 9.88 6.04
N ASN A 119 -2.53 10.97 5.46
CA ASN A 119 -3.36 11.95 4.75
C ASN A 119 -4.10 11.30 3.56
N GLU A 120 -3.44 10.44 2.79
CA GLU A 120 -4.07 9.69 1.70
C GLU A 120 -5.19 8.77 2.20
N TYR A 121 -4.97 8.01 3.28
CA TYR A 121 -6.01 7.17 3.89
C TYR A 121 -7.23 7.99 4.33
N LEU A 122 -7.01 9.14 4.98
CA LEU A 122 -8.10 10.05 5.39
C LEU A 122 -8.83 10.65 4.18
N PHE A 123 -8.09 11.06 3.14
CA PHE A 123 -8.67 11.59 1.89
C PHE A 123 -9.60 10.58 1.21
N LEU A 124 -9.22 9.30 1.17
CA LEU A 124 -10.05 8.21 0.65
C LEU A 124 -11.30 7.95 1.49
N GLY A 125 -11.25 8.25 2.79
CA GLY A 125 -12.42 8.31 3.68
C GLY A 125 -13.26 9.58 3.55
N GLY A 126 -13.02 10.41 2.53
CA GLY A 126 -13.79 11.63 2.27
C GLY A 126 -13.39 12.83 3.14
N ILE A 127 -12.27 12.78 3.86
CA ILE A 127 -11.85 13.85 4.78
C ILE A 127 -10.94 14.84 4.07
N ASP A 128 -11.16 16.15 4.21
CA ASP A 128 -10.27 17.14 3.60
C ASP A 128 -9.02 17.34 4.47
N THR A 129 -7.89 16.84 3.97
CA THR A 129 -6.57 17.00 4.60
C THR A 129 -5.77 18.17 4.01
N LYS A 130 -6.40 19.04 3.21
CA LYS A 130 -5.75 20.26 2.68
C LYS A 130 -5.56 21.24 3.82
N GLN A 131 -4.39 21.86 3.87
CA GLN A 131 -4.03 22.79 4.93
C GLN A 131 -4.98 24.00 4.95
N ASN A 132 -5.85 24.07 5.96
CA ASN A 132 -6.84 25.13 6.13
C ASN A 132 -6.25 26.53 5.96
N SER A 133 -6.94 27.37 5.17
CA SER A 133 -6.57 28.76 4.87
C SER A 133 -6.39 29.66 6.11
N PHE A 134 -6.87 29.19 7.28
CA PHE A 134 -6.74 29.83 8.58
C PHE A 134 -5.38 29.64 9.28
N ALA A 135 -4.43 28.91 8.67
CA ALA A 135 -3.05 28.75 9.17
C ALA A 135 -2.22 30.07 9.25
N GLY A 136 -2.85 31.23 9.02
CA GLY A 136 -2.29 32.57 9.19
C GLY A 136 -2.63 33.28 10.52
N LEU A 137 -3.27 32.61 11.49
CA LEU A 137 -3.56 33.22 12.81
C LEU A 137 -2.27 33.58 13.56
N ASP A 138 -2.18 34.80 14.12
CA ASP A 138 -0.95 35.29 14.75
C ASP A 138 -0.67 34.54 16.07
N ASN A 139 0.61 34.38 16.44
CA ASN A 139 1.05 33.60 17.62
C ASN A 139 0.63 34.21 18.98
N LYS A 140 -0.18 35.28 18.96
CA LYS A 140 -0.76 35.93 20.14
C LYS A 140 -2.17 35.41 20.40
N ASP A 141 -3.01 35.33 19.37
CA ASP A 141 -4.41 34.92 19.49
C ASP A 141 -4.52 33.45 19.91
N LEU A 142 -3.58 32.62 19.43
CA LEU A 142 -3.36 31.24 19.90
C LEU A 142 -2.91 31.10 21.36
N LYS A 143 -2.76 32.19 22.14
CA LYS A 143 -2.41 32.12 23.58
C LYS A 143 -3.58 32.25 24.53
N ASP A 144 -4.69 32.81 24.08
CA ASP A 144 -5.85 33.06 24.94
C ASP A 144 -6.91 31.95 24.83
N LEU A 145 -6.84 31.16 23.74
CA LEU A 145 -7.64 29.94 23.53
C LEU A 145 -7.27 28.80 24.48
N THR A 146 -8.22 27.93 24.82
CA THR A 146 -8.00 26.68 25.55
C THR A 146 -7.15 25.67 24.74
N PRO A 147 -6.61 24.61 25.38
CA PRO A 147 -5.91 23.55 24.64
C PRO A 147 -6.79 22.81 23.62
N ALA A 148 -8.12 22.84 23.76
CA ALA A 148 -9.05 22.30 22.76
C ALA A 148 -9.17 23.25 21.56
N GLU A 149 -9.57 24.50 21.78
CA GLU A 149 -9.76 25.50 20.72
C GLU A 149 -8.47 25.78 19.93
N ARG A 150 -7.28 25.65 20.54
CA ARG A 150 -5.99 25.71 19.81
C ARG A 150 -5.77 24.53 18.86
N ARG A 151 -6.30 23.34 19.18
CA ARG A 151 -6.20 22.16 18.30
C ARG A 151 -7.10 22.37 17.08
N ASP A 152 -8.34 22.79 17.29
CA ASP A 152 -9.26 23.14 16.20
C ASP A 152 -8.71 24.27 15.32
N ALA A 153 -8.21 25.36 15.92
CA ALA A 153 -7.62 26.48 15.19
C ALA A 153 -6.32 26.14 14.42
N THR A 154 -5.69 24.99 14.71
CA THR A 154 -4.48 24.50 14.02
C THR A 154 -4.75 23.21 13.22
N ALA A 155 -6.00 22.76 13.13
CA ALA A 155 -6.36 21.52 12.45
C ALA A 155 -6.18 21.64 10.94
N THR A 156 -5.48 20.66 10.35
CA THR A 156 -5.32 20.52 8.89
C THR A 156 -6.28 19.51 8.29
N ASP A 157 -6.97 18.73 9.12
CA ASP A 157 -7.88 17.69 8.71
C ASP A 157 -9.29 18.11 9.14
N THR A 158 -10.17 18.32 8.16
CA THR A 158 -11.53 18.82 8.37
C THR A 158 -12.53 17.79 7.82
N VAL A 159 -13.47 17.38 8.66
CA VAL A 159 -14.67 16.67 8.25
C VAL A 159 -15.74 17.72 8.03
N HIS A 160 -16.31 17.79 6.83
CA HIS A 160 -17.31 18.82 6.56
C HIS A 160 -18.64 18.46 7.22
N ILE A 161 -19.36 19.47 7.68
CA ILE A 161 -20.67 19.34 8.31
C ILE A 161 -21.61 20.24 7.52
N CYS A 162 -22.66 19.66 6.93
CA CYS A 162 -23.68 20.30 6.08
C CYS A 162 -23.21 20.75 4.67
N SER A 163 -24.20 21.11 3.84
CA SER A 163 -24.16 21.32 2.37
C SER A 163 -23.28 22.49 1.84
N GLY A 164 -22.31 22.96 2.63
CA GLY A 164 -21.27 23.90 2.18
C GLY A 164 -19.99 23.21 1.68
N ALA A 165 -19.88 21.89 1.85
CA ALA A 165 -18.82 21.10 1.26
C ALA A 165 -18.99 21.00 -0.27
N ASN A 166 -17.88 21.03 -1.02
CA ASN A 166 -17.90 20.46 -2.36
C ASN A 166 -18.24 18.97 -2.26
N GLU A 167 -18.99 18.44 -3.23
CA GLU A 167 -19.39 17.01 -3.34
C GLU A 167 -18.20 16.02 -3.30
N GLN A 168 -16.97 16.53 -3.44
CA GLN A 168 -15.69 15.87 -3.25
C GLN A 168 -15.43 15.28 -1.85
N PHE A 169 -16.13 15.72 -0.80
CA PHE A 169 -15.82 15.34 0.58
C PHE A 169 -17.06 14.92 1.37
N TYR A 170 -16.83 14.09 2.38
CA TYR A 170 -17.85 13.67 3.33
C TYR A 170 -18.36 14.87 4.12
N ASN A 171 -19.68 15.02 4.12
CA ASN A 171 -20.43 16.17 4.58
C ASN A 171 -21.51 15.84 5.64
N GLY A 172 -21.54 14.57 6.11
CA GLY A 172 -22.57 14.01 6.98
C GLY A 172 -23.84 13.53 6.27
N ASP A 173 -23.95 13.67 4.94
CA ASP A 173 -25.12 13.22 4.18
C ASP A 173 -25.09 11.70 3.93
N THR A 174 -26.04 10.99 4.54
CA THR A 174 -26.20 9.54 4.41
C THR A 174 -26.85 9.10 3.10
N GLU A 175 -27.36 10.01 2.25
CA GLU A 175 -27.90 9.64 0.93
C GLU A 175 -26.77 9.30 -0.05
N ASN A 176 -25.67 10.05 0.00
CA ASN A 176 -24.54 9.94 -0.93
C ASN A 176 -23.28 9.30 -0.31
N TRP A 177 -23.17 9.25 1.02
CA TRP A 177 -22.01 8.70 1.72
C TRP A 177 -22.38 7.62 2.74
N ALA A 178 -21.49 6.64 2.90
CA ALA A 178 -21.56 5.63 3.94
C ALA A 178 -20.23 5.55 4.70
N VAL A 179 -20.28 5.37 6.02
CA VAL A 179 -19.10 5.21 6.87
C VAL A 179 -18.61 3.76 6.78
N ASP A 180 -17.53 3.52 6.03
CA ASP A 180 -16.91 2.21 5.87
C ASP A 180 -15.38 2.26 6.03
N PHE A 181 -14.91 2.08 7.26
CA PHE A 181 -13.48 1.95 7.58
C PHE A 181 -12.83 0.77 6.86
N ALA A 182 -13.57 -0.33 6.64
CA ALA A 182 -13.04 -1.55 6.03
C ALA A 182 -12.83 -1.36 4.52
N GLY A 183 -13.81 -0.82 3.80
CA GLY A 183 -13.68 -0.42 2.39
C GLY A 183 -12.61 0.65 2.17
N VAL A 184 -12.52 1.67 3.04
CA VAL A 184 -11.47 2.70 2.95
C VAL A 184 -10.08 2.11 3.16
N ALA A 185 -9.89 1.22 4.15
CA ALA A 185 -8.63 0.51 4.35
C ALA A 185 -8.28 -0.39 3.16
N ALA A 186 -9.26 -1.15 2.65
CA ALA A 186 -9.11 -2.01 1.49
C ALA A 186 -8.67 -1.23 0.25
N GLY A 187 -9.37 -0.15 -0.11
CA GLY A 187 -9.02 0.67 -1.28
C GLY A 187 -7.71 1.44 -1.13
N PHE A 188 -7.38 1.91 0.08
CA PHE A 188 -6.07 2.50 0.37
C PHE A 188 -4.92 1.51 0.12
N PHE A 189 -5.03 0.28 0.66
CA PHE A 189 -3.99 -0.73 0.47
C PHE A 189 -3.93 -1.25 -0.96
N SER A 190 -5.07 -1.37 -1.64
CA SER A 190 -5.17 -1.93 -3.00
C SER A 190 -4.48 -1.08 -4.05
N ILE A 191 -4.69 0.25 -4.01
CA ILE A 191 -4.29 1.14 -5.12
C ILE A 191 -3.29 2.20 -4.64
N SER A 192 -3.70 3.08 -3.72
CA SER A 192 -2.88 4.23 -3.33
C SER A 192 -1.57 3.85 -2.64
N LEU A 193 -1.57 2.86 -1.75
CA LEU A 193 -0.34 2.47 -1.04
C LEU A 193 0.69 1.85 -1.99
N GLY A 194 0.29 1.10 -3.02
CA GLY A 194 1.20 0.61 -4.05
C GLY A 194 1.89 1.75 -4.81
N GLN A 195 1.09 2.73 -5.27
CA GLN A 195 1.58 3.92 -5.96
C GLN A 195 2.52 4.79 -5.08
N LEU A 196 2.15 5.04 -3.82
CA LEU A 196 2.91 5.90 -2.91
C LEU A 196 4.14 5.21 -2.27
N SER A 197 4.18 3.87 -2.23
CA SER A 197 5.31 3.10 -1.70
C SER A 197 6.35 2.72 -2.75
N GLY A 198 6.02 2.83 -4.05
CA GLY A 198 6.86 2.28 -5.12
C GLY A 198 7.02 0.76 -5.06
N PHE A 199 6.07 0.07 -4.43
CA PHE A 199 6.12 -1.37 -4.12
C PHE A 199 7.31 -1.84 -3.27
N GLU A 200 7.86 -0.94 -2.44
CA GLU A 200 8.89 -1.27 -1.44
C GLU A 200 8.27 -1.90 -0.18
N PRO A 201 8.72 -3.10 0.26
CA PRO A 201 8.10 -3.80 1.40
C PRO A 201 8.12 -3.03 2.73
N GLN A 202 9.19 -2.26 2.99
CA GLN A 202 9.33 -1.47 4.24
C GLN A 202 8.33 -0.30 4.28
N LYS A 203 8.07 0.32 3.12
CA LYS A 203 7.08 1.40 2.97
C LYS A 203 5.66 0.86 3.04
N PHE A 204 5.39 -0.30 2.43
CA PHE A 204 4.13 -1.02 2.58
C PHE A 204 3.81 -1.30 4.06
N GLU A 205 4.75 -1.89 4.82
CA GLU A 205 4.53 -2.13 6.26
C GLU A 205 4.33 -0.82 7.03
N THR A 206 5.07 0.25 6.69
CA THR A 206 4.86 1.57 7.30
C THR A 206 3.45 2.11 7.04
N GLY A 207 2.92 1.91 5.83
CA GLY A 207 1.55 2.29 5.42
C GLY A 207 0.45 1.45 6.07
N ILE A 208 0.67 0.15 6.26
CA ILE A 208 -0.27 -0.71 6.98
C ILE A 208 -0.25 -0.38 8.48
N SER A 209 0.94 -0.24 9.07
CA SER A 209 1.14 0.07 10.49
C SER A 209 0.52 1.41 10.92
N ILE A 210 0.54 2.46 10.07
CA ILE A 210 -0.08 3.75 10.41
C ILE A 210 -1.61 3.64 10.49
N VAL A 211 -2.25 2.96 9.54
CA VAL A 211 -3.71 2.72 9.53
C VAL A 211 -4.11 1.81 10.69
N GLU A 212 -3.37 0.72 10.92
CA GLU A 212 -3.64 -0.19 12.03
C GLU A 212 -3.56 0.50 13.40
N ASN A 213 -2.55 1.36 13.62
CA ASN A 213 -2.42 2.13 14.85
C ASN A 213 -3.57 3.14 15.04
N PHE A 214 -4.05 3.76 13.96
CA PHE A 214 -5.20 4.66 14.01
C PHE A 214 -6.49 3.92 14.35
N LEU A 215 -6.77 2.78 13.70
CA LEU A 215 -7.95 1.96 13.96
C LEU A 215 -7.96 1.38 15.39
N ARG A 216 -6.79 0.95 15.90
CA ARG A 216 -6.63 0.56 17.31
C ARG A 216 -6.91 1.73 18.26
N TYR A 217 -6.48 2.94 17.93
CA TYR A 217 -6.76 4.14 18.70
C TYR A 217 -8.27 4.47 18.72
N VAL A 218 -8.96 4.39 17.58
CA VAL A 218 -10.42 4.56 17.47
C VAL A 218 -11.17 3.60 18.41
N LEU A 219 -10.77 2.33 18.47
CA LEU A 219 -11.37 1.34 19.38
C LEU A 219 -11.01 1.58 20.85
N GLN A 220 -9.76 1.91 21.15
CA GLN A 220 -9.31 2.15 22.53
C GLN A 220 -10.02 3.34 23.18
N HIS A 221 -10.39 4.33 22.38
CA HIS A 221 -11.04 5.57 22.83
C HIS A 221 -12.57 5.56 22.67
N ASP A 222 -13.19 4.44 22.25
CA ASP A 222 -14.66 4.29 22.17
C ASP A 222 -15.32 5.37 21.30
N VAL A 223 -14.67 5.75 20.19
CA VAL A 223 -15.00 6.94 19.37
C VAL A 223 -16.30 6.79 18.58
N CYS A 224 -16.60 5.57 18.13
CA CYS A 224 -17.77 5.26 17.31
C CYS A 224 -18.23 3.80 17.57
N PRO A 225 -18.80 3.51 18.75
CA PRO A 225 -19.28 2.16 19.08
C PRO A 225 -20.29 1.61 18.07
N GLU A 226 -21.06 2.48 17.42
CA GLU A 226 -21.99 2.15 16.33
C GLU A 226 -21.32 1.54 15.08
N TYR A 227 -20.02 1.79 14.87
CA TYR A 227 -19.23 1.25 13.76
C TYR A 227 -18.14 0.25 14.21
N GLN A 228 -18.17 -0.20 15.47
CA GLN A 228 -17.11 -1.04 16.07
C GLN A 228 -16.78 -2.28 15.22
N ASP A 229 -17.80 -3.00 14.72
CA ASP A 229 -17.60 -4.21 13.91
C ASP A 229 -16.97 -3.93 12.54
N ASN A 230 -17.22 -2.74 11.98
CA ASN A 230 -16.60 -2.30 10.75
C ASN A 230 -15.13 -1.89 10.98
N VAL A 231 -14.82 -1.20 12.09
CA VAL A 231 -13.43 -0.90 12.51
C VAL A 231 -12.64 -2.19 12.78
N GLN A 232 -13.25 -3.20 13.41
CA GLN A 232 -12.65 -4.54 13.58
C GLN A 232 -12.47 -5.27 12.23
N SER A 233 -13.35 -5.03 11.26
CA SER A 233 -13.19 -5.53 9.88
C SER A 233 -12.02 -4.86 9.17
N ALA A 234 -11.83 -3.55 9.34
CA ALA A 234 -10.68 -2.81 8.82
C ALA A 234 -9.34 -3.29 9.42
N LEU A 235 -9.31 -3.67 10.71
CA LEU A 235 -8.14 -4.31 11.31
C LEU A 235 -7.83 -5.69 10.70
N ARG A 236 -8.85 -6.49 10.36
CA ARG A 236 -8.65 -7.74 9.61
C ARG A 236 -8.07 -7.48 8.22
N VAL A 237 -8.54 -6.45 7.52
CA VAL A 237 -7.96 -6.02 6.23
C VAL A 237 -6.49 -5.59 6.36
N CYS A 238 -6.10 -4.91 7.45
CA CYS A 238 -4.68 -4.60 7.73
C CYS A 238 -3.83 -5.87 7.87
N GLN A 239 -4.36 -6.92 8.53
CA GLN A 239 -3.67 -8.20 8.68
C GLN A 239 -3.59 -8.97 7.36
N GLN A 240 -4.65 -8.97 6.56
CA GLN A 240 -4.65 -9.56 5.21
C GLN A 240 -3.63 -8.86 4.30
N ALA A 241 -3.62 -7.53 4.27
CA ALA A 241 -2.64 -6.77 3.48
C ALA A 241 -1.20 -7.12 3.85
N ARG A 242 -0.89 -7.28 5.15
CA ARG A 242 0.45 -7.66 5.62
C ARG A 242 0.87 -9.07 5.18
N GLN A 243 -0.07 -9.99 5.02
CA GLN A 243 0.18 -11.37 4.58
C GLN A 243 0.23 -11.48 3.05
N GLU A 244 -0.79 -10.94 2.37
CA GLU A 244 -0.98 -11.09 0.94
C GLU A 244 -0.01 -10.25 0.11
N TRP A 245 0.43 -9.05 0.52
CA TRP A 245 1.35 -8.24 -0.30
C TRP A 245 2.70 -8.92 -0.59
N PRO A 246 3.39 -9.53 0.41
CA PRO A 246 4.56 -10.37 0.15
C PRO A 246 4.29 -11.55 -0.78
N MET A 247 3.15 -12.24 -0.60
CA MET A 247 2.75 -13.38 -1.43
C MET A 247 2.49 -12.96 -2.88
N LEU A 248 1.73 -11.88 -3.09
CA LEU A 248 1.43 -11.29 -4.39
C LEU A 248 2.72 -10.85 -5.11
N LYS A 249 3.65 -10.23 -4.38
CA LYS A 249 4.95 -9.83 -4.93
C LYS A 249 5.76 -11.05 -5.40
N GLN A 250 5.83 -12.11 -4.60
CA GLN A 250 6.51 -13.35 -4.98
C GLN A 250 5.84 -14.01 -6.19
N LEU A 251 4.51 -14.05 -6.19
CA LEU A 251 3.69 -14.58 -7.27
C LEU A 251 3.95 -13.85 -8.60
N CYS A 252 4.03 -12.51 -8.60
CA CYS A 252 4.39 -11.71 -9.79
C CYS A 252 5.78 -12.01 -10.37
N TYR A 253 6.74 -12.48 -9.55
CA TYR A 253 8.08 -12.85 -10.02
C TYR A 253 8.15 -14.29 -10.55
N ASP A 254 7.39 -15.21 -9.96
CA ASP A 254 7.43 -16.64 -10.29
C ASP A 254 6.42 -17.06 -11.38
N LEU A 255 5.36 -16.27 -11.61
CA LEU A 255 4.43 -16.48 -12.72
C LEU A 255 5.16 -16.39 -14.07
N PRO A 256 4.82 -17.25 -15.04
CA PRO A 256 3.64 -18.11 -15.11
C PRO A 256 3.80 -19.52 -14.51
N GLY A 257 4.99 -19.87 -14.01
CA GLY A 257 5.36 -21.25 -13.69
C GLY A 257 5.98 -22.01 -14.88
N GLN A 258 6.67 -23.10 -14.57
CA GLN A 258 7.35 -23.97 -15.55
C GLN A 258 6.35 -24.80 -16.36
N PHE A 259 5.23 -25.25 -15.80
CA PHE A 259 4.18 -25.97 -16.51
C PHE A 259 3.53 -25.09 -17.58
N SER A 260 3.12 -23.87 -17.20
CA SER A 260 2.52 -22.91 -18.12
C SER A 260 3.51 -22.50 -19.22
N LEU A 261 4.77 -22.25 -18.87
CA LEU A 261 5.85 -21.99 -19.83
C LEU A 261 6.06 -23.18 -20.78
N ALA A 262 6.10 -24.41 -20.26
CA ALA A 262 6.28 -25.63 -21.04
C ALA A 262 5.14 -25.85 -22.05
N ALA A 263 3.89 -25.66 -21.59
CA ALA A 263 2.72 -25.74 -22.45
C ALA A 263 2.72 -24.61 -23.50
N ALA A 264 3.13 -23.40 -23.13
CA ALA A 264 3.24 -22.28 -24.06
C ALA A 264 4.31 -22.53 -25.13
N GLU A 265 5.53 -22.97 -24.77
CA GLU A 265 6.58 -23.32 -25.73
C GLU A 265 6.20 -24.52 -26.63
N CYS A 266 5.33 -25.43 -26.16
CA CYS A 266 4.89 -26.59 -26.95
C CYS A 266 3.74 -26.27 -27.92
N PHE A 267 2.83 -25.34 -27.58
CA PHE A 267 1.54 -25.19 -28.27
C PHE A 267 1.17 -23.75 -28.66
N SER A 268 1.89 -22.72 -28.19
CA SER A 268 1.59 -21.31 -28.50
C SER A 268 2.81 -20.58 -29.06
N THR A 269 2.57 -19.47 -29.75
CA THR A 269 3.63 -18.50 -30.08
C THR A 269 3.84 -17.57 -28.89
N LEU A 270 5.05 -17.56 -28.33
CA LEU A 270 5.43 -16.60 -27.30
C LEU A 270 5.72 -15.23 -27.93
N GLU A 271 4.91 -14.24 -27.59
CA GLU A 271 5.15 -12.84 -27.91
C GLU A 271 6.02 -12.24 -26.78
N PRO A 272 6.98 -11.32 -27.06
CA PRO A 272 7.79 -10.67 -26.02
C PRO A 272 6.95 -10.03 -24.89
N GLU A 273 5.74 -9.60 -25.22
CA GLU A 273 4.78 -8.95 -24.33
C GLU A 273 3.99 -9.93 -23.44
N ASP A 274 3.95 -11.23 -23.76
CA ASP A 274 3.20 -12.24 -22.99
C ASP A 274 3.75 -12.42 -21.56
N TRP A 275 5.05 -12.20 -21.33
CA TRP A 275 5.72 -12.40 -20.04
C TRP A 275 6.25 -11.09 -19.44
N SER A 276 5.34 -10.14 -19.19
CA SER A 276 5.67 -8.74 -18.92
C SER A 276 5.45 -8.26 -17.47
N LEU A 277 5.24 -9.15 -16.48
CA LEU A 277 5.00 -8.71 -15.11
C LEU A 277 6.24 -8.10 -14.42
N LEU A 278 7.32 -8.87 -14.19
CA LEU A 278 8.51 -8.32 -13.50
C LEU A 278 9.87 -8.85 -13.99
N SER A 279 10.15 -10.16 -13.90
CA SER A 279 11.48 -10.71 -14.26
C SER A 279 11.55 -12.24 -14.37
N PHE A 280 10.52 -12.90 -14.88
CA PHE A 280 10.51 -14.37 -14.96
C PHE A 280 11.71 -14.89 -15.76
N THR A 281 12.53 -15.74 -15.14
CA THR A 281 13.77 -16.25 -15.74
C THR A 281 13.61 -17.72 -16.13
N ARG A 282 13.67 -17.99 -17.44
CA ARG A 282 13.68 -19.36 -18.00
C ARG A 282 14.88 -20.15 -17.43
N PRO A 283 14.69 -21.38 -16.91
CA PRO A 283 15.82 -22.21 -16.46
C PRO A 283 16.79 -22.53 -17.60
N GLU A 284 18.09 -22.57 -17.31
CA GLU A 284 19.15 -22.67 -18.34
C GLU A 284 19.14 -24.01 -19.10
N ASP A 285 18.61 -25.10 -18.51
CA ASP A 285 18.43 -26.43 -19.13
C ASP A 285 16.93 -26.82 -19.28
N PHE A 286 16.08 -25.89 -19.69
CA PHE A 286 14.62 -26.13 -19.77
C PHE A 286 14.17 -26.88 -21.04
N ASP A 287 13.77 -28.15 -20.88
CA ASP A 287 13.02 -28.94 -21.88
C ASP A 287 11.51 -28.86 -21.63
N ALA A 288 10.84 -27.99 -22.38
CA ALA A 288 9.40 -27.80 -22.34
C ALA A 288 8.60 -29.09 -22.60
N LYS A 289 9.03 -29.95 -23.53
CA LYS A 289 8.27 -31.16 -23.89
C LYS A 289 8.29 -32.16 -22.74
N ALA A 290 9.46 -32.36 -22.15
CA ALA A 290 9.60 -33.27 -21.03
C ALA A 290 8.86 -32.78 -19.78
N VAL A 291 8.95 -31.49 -19.45
CA VAL A 291 8.21 -30.89 -18.31
C VAL A 291 6.70 -31.04 -18.49
N PHE A 292 6.16 -30.71 -19.68
CA PHE A 292 4.73 -30.84 -19.97
C PHE A 292 4.26 -32.30 -19.89
N LEU A 293 4.94 -33.21 -20.61
CA LEU A 293 4.55 -34.62 -20.66
C LEU A 293 4.72 -35.34 -19.32
N ALA A 294 5.76 -35.03 -18.55
CA ALA A 294 5.94 -35.54 -17.20
C ALA A 294 4.79 -35.11 -16.28
N SER A 295 4.44 -33.83 -16.30
CA SER A 295 3.34 -33.28 -15.51
C SER A 295 2.02 -33.96 -15.86
N CYS A 296 1.68 -34.05 -17.15
CA CYS A 296 0.48 -34.77 -17.61
C CYS A 296 0.49 -36.25 -17.20
N THR A 297 1.65 -36.93 -17.25
CA THR A 297 1.78 -38.34 -16.84
C THR A 297 1.55 -38.54 -15.34
N LEU A 298 2.14 -37.69 -14.50
CA LEU A 298 2.02 -37.80 -13.05
C LEU A 298 0.64 -37.37 -12.54
N CYS A 299 -0.01 -36.41 -13.21
CA CYS A 299 -1.40 -36.01 -12.94
C CYS A 299 -2.46 -36.96 -13.52
N GLY A 300 -2.07 -37.94 -14.35
CA GLY A 300 -2.98 -38.95 -14.91
C GLY A 300 -3.78 -38.51 -16.14
N GLU A 301 -3.32 -37.47 -16.85
CA GLU A 301 -3.97 -36.89 -18.04
C GLU A 301 -3.73 -37.74 -19.30
N MET A 302 -4.21 -38.99 -19.26
CA MET A 302 -3.96 -40.03 -20.26
C MET A 302 -4.49 -39.66 -21.66
N GLU A 303 -5.58 -38.90 -21.75
CA GLU A 303 -6.14 -38.46 -23.02
C GLU A 303 -5.21 -37.45 -23.72
N THR A 304 -4.65 -36.49 -22.97
CA THR A 304 -3.66 -35.54 -23.47
C THR A 304 -2.41 -36.25 -23.99
N LEU A 305 -1.88 -37.22 -23.26
CA LEU A 305 -0.74 -38.03 -23.71
C LEU A 305 -1.05 -38.81 -25.00
N HIS A 306 -2.25 -39.40 -25.08
CA HIS A 306 -2.68 -40.17 -26.24
C HIS A 306 -2.87 -39.30 -27.50
N ASN A 307 -3.45 -38.11 -27.32
CA ASN A 307 -3.62 -37.13 -28.40
C ASN A 307 -2.29 -36.50 -28.82
N TYR A 308 -1.35 -36.27 -27.88
CA TYR A 308 0.01 -35.83 -28.19
C TYR A 308 0.76 -36.86 -29.04
N ALA A 309 0.79 -38.13 -28.61
CA ALA A 309 1.46 -39.22 -29.33
C ALA A 309 0.91 -39.46 -30.75
N ARG A 310 -0.34 -39.02 -31.01
CA ARG A 310 -1.01 -39.10 -32.32
C ARG A 310 -0.88 -37.82 -33.16
N GLY A 311 -0.21 -36.77 -32.66
CA GLY A 311 -0.15 -35.46 -33.33
C GLY A 311 -1.51 -34.75 -33.43
N LYS A 312 -2.44 -35.06 -32.53
CA LYS A 312 -3.82 -34.51 -32.50
C LYS A 312 -4.05 -33.49 -31.38
N LEU A 313 -3.10 -33.33 -30.46
CA LEU A 313 -3.16 -32.30 -29.43
C LEU A 313 -2.81 -30.95 -30.07
N ALA A 314 -3.74 -30.01 -29.98
CA ALA A 314 -3.62 -28.66 -30.54
C ALA A 314 -4.29 -27.65 -29.59
N VAL A 315 -4.08 -26.36 -29.85
CA VAL A 315 -4.87 -25.30 -29.23
C VAL A 315 -6.28 -25.32 -29.82
N GLU A 316 -7.28 -25.35 -28.94
CA GLU A 316 -8.69 -25.23 -29.30
C GLU A 316 -9.14 -23.77 -29.30
N LYS A 317 -8.82 -23.02 -28.23
CA LYS A 317 -9.14 -21.60 -28.11
C LYS A 317 -8.15 -20.85 -27.22
N GLN A 318 -8.06 -19.55 -27.45
CA GLN A 318 -7.32 -18.59 -26.63
C GLN A 318 -8.27 -17.44 -26.28
N PHE A 319 -8.32 -17.03 -25.02
CA PHE A 319 -9.22 -15.98 -24.55
C PHE A 319 -8.64 -15.27 -23.32
N THR A 320 -8.87 -13.96 -23.20
CA THR A 320 -8.59 -13.20 -21.98
C THR A 320 -9.82 -13.22 -21.09
N ARG A 321 -9.66 -13.41 -19.77
CA ARG A 321 -10.76 -13.31 -18.81
C ARG A 321 -10.30 -12.80 -17.46
N THR A 322 -11.11 -11.91 -16.88
CA THR A 322 -11.00 -11.50 -15.49
C THR A 322 -11.68 -12.53 -14.60
N VAL A 323 -10.94 -13.03 -13.62
CA VAL A 323 -11.29 -14.17 -12.79
C VAL A 323 -10.98 -13.91 -11.32
N LYS A 324 -11.70 -14.58 -10.43
CA LYS A 324 -11.41 -14.62 -9.00
C LYS A 324 -11.11 -16.07 -8.60
N VAL A 325 -10.08 -16.26 -7.79
CA VAL A 325 -9.72 -17.57 -7.24
C VAL A 325 -10.81 -18.05 -6.29
N THR A 326 -11.31 -19.26 -6.49
CA THR A 326 -12.34 -19.89 -5.66
C THR A 326 -11.80 -21.01 -4.77
N ASP A 327 -10.90 -21.84 -5.30
CA ASP A 327 -10.29 -22.96 -4.60
C ASP A 327 -8.84 -23.21 -5.05
N VAL A 328 -8.01 -23.69 -4.13
CA VAL A 328 -6.55 -23.86 -4.30
C VAL A 328 -6.18 -25.27 -3.85
N GLN A 329 -6.09 -26.20 -4.81
CA GLN A 329 -5.79 -27.61 -4.55
C GLN A 329 -4.31 -27.89 -4.77
N ARG A 330 -3.53 -27.78 -3.69
CA ARG A 330 -2.11 -28.17 -3.68
C ARG A 330 -1.95 -29.69 -3.92
N PRO A 331 -0.84 -30.13 -4.57
CA PRO A 331 -0.56 -31.56 -4.75
C PRO A 331 -0.46 -32.28 -3.40
N SER A 332 -0.93 -33.52 -3.33
CA SER A 332 -0.80 -34.35 -2.13
C SER A 332 0.63 -34.87 -1.96
N ASP A 333 1.02 -35.22 -0.73
CA ASP A 333 2.36 -35.76 -0.42
C ASP A 333 2.73 -36.94 -1.35
N ALA A 334 1.80 -37.86 -1.58
CA ALA A 334 1.98 -39.01 -2.47
C ALA A 334 2.10 -38.65 -3.97
N LEU A 335 1.74 -37.42 -4.37
CA LEU A 335 2.03 -36.87 -5.69
C LEU A 335 3.39 -36.17 -5.69
N ILE A 336 3.70 -35.38 -4.66
CA ILE A 336 5.01 -34.73 -4.46
C ILE A 336 6.13 -35.78 -4.48
N ASP A 337 5.97 -36.89 -3.76
CA ASP A 337 6.92 -38.02 -3.76
C ASP A 337 7.13 -38.61 -5.16
N LYS A 338 6.09 -38.68 -6.00
CA LYS A 338 6.20 -39.16 -7.39
C LYS A 338 7.02 -38.19 -8.24
N PHE A 339 6.75 -36.89 -8.15
CA PHE A 339 7.55 -35.86 -8.83
C PHE A 339 9.01 -35.89 -8.35
N ALA A 340 9.26 -36.03 -7.06
CA ALA A 340 10.61 -36.17 -6.50
C ALA A 340 11.34 -37.45 -6.94
N SER A 341 10.60 -38.55 -7.17
CA SER A 341 11.15 -39.82 -7.67
C SER A 341 11.43 -39.82 -9.18
N LEU A 342 10.98 -38.81 -9.92
CA LEU A 342 11.05 -38.78 -11.38
C LEU A 342 12.46 -38.42 -11.86
N CYS A 343 13.13 -39.38 -12.49
CA CYS A 343 14.40 -39.17 -13.17
C CYS A 343 14.22 -39.27 -14.70
N ILE A 344 14.30 -38.13 -15.40
CA ILE A 344 14.28 -38.09 -16.88
C ILE A 344 15.71 -38.05 -17.40
N GLN A 345 16.08 -38.99 -18.27
CA GLN A 345 17.43 -39.02 -18.86
C GLN A 345 17.68 -37.76 -19.69
N GLY A 346 18.81 -37.08 -19.42
CA GLY A 346 19.19 -35.83 -20.09
C GLY A 346 18.69 -34.55 -19.44
N ILE A 347 17.86 -34.64 -18.38
CA ILE A 347 17.36 -33.46 -17.66
C ILE A 347 17.91 -33.47 -16.24
N SER A 348 18.71 -32.45 -15.91
CA SER A 348 19.38 -32.32 -14.62
C SER A 348 18.45 -31.83 -13.49
N ARG A 349 17.37 -31.13 -13.86
CA ARG A 349 16.45 -30.47 -12.91
C ARG A 349 15.17 -31.28 -12.73
N ALA A 350 14.76 -31.48 -11.47
CA ALA A 350 13.48 -32.11 -11.15
C ALA A 350 12.30 -31.27 -11.67
N VAL A 351 11.27 -31.94 -12.18
CA VAL A 351 10.00 -31.31 -12.55
C VAL A 351 9.25 -30.96 -11.27
N GLU A 352 8.77 -29.72 -11.16
CA GLU A 352 8.06 -29.27 -9.96
C GLU A 352 6.64 -29.87 -9.88
N PRO A 353 6.17 -30.26 -8.67
CA PRO A 353 4.84 -30.82 -8.49
C PRO A 353 3.77 -29.76 -8.72
N VAL A 354 2.76 -30.08 -9.53
CA VAL A 354 1.64 -29.19 -9.85
C VAL A 354 0.36 -29.59 -9.12
N GLY A 355 -0.39 -28.59 -8.67
CA GLY A 355 -1.76 -28.70 -8.18
C GLY A 355 -2.75 -27.99 -9.11
N LYS A 356 -4.01 -27.88 -8.69
CA LYS A 356 -5.08 -27.22 -9.46
C LYS A 356 -5.51 -25.92 -8.82
N LEU A 357 -5.62 -24.87 -9.63
CA LEU A 357 -6.16 -23.57 -9.25
C LEU A 357 -7.52 -23.37 -9.92
N TYR A 358 -8.55 -23.05 -9.15
CA TYR A 358 -9.94 -22.91 -9.62
C TYR A 358 -10.40 -21.46 -9.60
N PHE A 359 -11.26 -21.13 -10.55
CA PHE A 359 -11.70 -19.77 -10.83
C PHE A 359 -13.22 -19.66 -11.03
N GLU A 360 -13.75 -18.48 -10.70
CA GLU A 360 -15.02 -17.98 -11.22
C GLU A 360 -14.83 -16.66 -11.97
N ASN A 361 -15.79 -16.28 -12.82
CA ASN A 361 -15.74 -14.98 -13.50
C ASN A 361 -15.81 -13.85 -12.46
N ALA A 362 -15.00 -12.81 -12.66
CA ALA A 362 -15.01 -11.66 -11.78
C ALA A 362 -14.72 -10.37 -12.54
N VAL A 363 -14.89 -9.26 -11.83
CA VAL A 363 -14.52 -7.92 -12.26
C VAL A 363 -13.50 -7.37 -11.27
N ILE A 364 -12.41 -6.82 -11.79
CA ILE A 364 -11.50 -5.95 -11.05
C ILE A 364 -12.03 -4.55 -11.29
N GLU A 365 -12.45 -3.86 -10.23
CA GLU A 365 -12.98 -2.51 -10.35
C GLU A 365 -11.84 -1.53 -10.67
N ASP A 366 -12.11 -0.60 -11.58
CA ASP A 366 -11.21 0.44 -12.05
C ASP A 366 -11.93 1.79 -12.21
N GLU A 367 -11.19 2.78 -12.70
CA GLU A 367 -11.68 4.16 -12.94
C GLU A 367 -12.60 4.31 -14.15
N TRP A 368 -12.75 3.28 -14.99
CA TRP A 368 -13.48 3.35 -16.26
C TRP A 368 -14.89 2.73 -16.20
N GLY A 369 -15.18 1.92 -15.17
CA GLY A 369 -16.54 1.49 -14.82
C GLY A 369 -17.24 0.60 -15.87
N GLN A 370 -16.48 0.02 -16.80
CA GLN A 370 -17.02 -0.83 -17.87
C GLN A 370 -17.24 -2.26 -17.37
N PHE A 371 -18.33 -2.43 -16.61
CA PHE A 371 -18.71 -3.70 -15.98
C PHE A 371 -19.53 -4.60 -16.91
N GLU A 372 -18.99 -4.97 -18.06
CA GLU A 372 -19.52 -6.12 -18.81
C GLU A 372 -19.15 -7.41 -18.07
N MET A 373 -20.02 -7.85 -17.16
CA MET A 373 -19.96 -9.20 -16.58
C MET A 373 -20.03 -10.23 -17.72
N PRO A 374 -18.95 -10.96 -18.03
CA PRO A 374 -18.95 -11.86 -19.18
C PRO A 374 -19.88 -13.03 -18.88
N GLU A 375 -20.93 -13.21 -19.71
CA GLU A 375 -21.91 -14.27 -19.52
C GLU A 375 -21.22 -15.63 -19.32
N MET A 376 -21.71 -16.37 -18.32
CA MET A 376 -21.30 -17.75 -18.14
C MET A 376 -22.02 -18.63 -19.16
N GLU A 377 -21.25 -19.23 -20.07
CA GLU A 377 -21.61 -20.56 -20.54
C GLU A 377 -21.75 -21.46 -19.30
N LYS A 378 -22.94 -22.02 -19.05
CA LYS A 378 -23.16 -23.00 -17.99
C LYS A 378 -22.46 -24.32 -18.36
N GLY A 379 -21.14 -24.38 -18.19
CA GLY A 379 -20.34 -25.53 -18.60
C GLY A 379 -18.94 -25.55 -17.98
N SER A 380 -18.74 -26.45 -17.02
CA SER A 380 -17.48 -26.76 -16.31
C SER A 380 -16.87 -25.64 -15.46
N PRO A 381 -16.21 -25.97 -14.32
CA PRO A 381 -15.39 -25.00 -13.60
C PRO A 381 -14.17 -24.61 -14.44
N LEU A 382 -13.78 -23.34 -14.39
CA LEU A 382 -12.53 -22.86 -14.98
C LEU A 382 -11.38 -23.19 -14.03
N TRP A 383 -10.36 -23.89 -14.51
CA TRP A 383 -9.20 -24.28 -13.72
C TRP A 383 -7.94 -24.39 -14.59
N VAL A 384 -6.76 -24.30 -13.96
CA VAL A 384 -5.44 -24.54 -14.56
C VAL A 384 -4.56 -25.39 -13.63
N TYR A 385 -3.51 -26.00 -14.18
CA TYR A 385 -2.40 -26.53 -13.37
C TYR A 385 -1.41 -25.42 -13.03
N LEU A 386 -0.87 -25.45 -11.80
CA LEU A 386 0.15 -24.51 -11.32
C LEU A 386 1.04 -25.19 -10.27
N GLU A 387 2.31 -24.81 -10.18
CA GLU A 387 3.28 -25.40 -9.24
C GLU A 387 2.94 -25.15 -7.79
N ASP A 388 3.28 -26.09 -6.92
CA ASP A 388 3.06 -26.01 -5.47
C ASP A 388 3.62 -24.72 -4.84
N ARG A 389 4.81 -24.26 -5.27
CA ARG A 389 5.42 -23.02 -4.78
C ARG A 389 4.65 -21.75 -5.19
N LEU A 390 3.93 -21.79 -6.31
CA LEU A 390 3.07 -20.71 -6.77
C LEU A 390 1.74 -20.76 -6.01
N LEU A 391 1.13 -21.95 -5.90
CA LEU A 391 -0.11 -22.18 -5.15
C LEU A 391 0.04 -21.79 -3.67
N ALA A 392 1.22 -21.97 -3.07
CA ALA A 392 1.52 -21.51 -1.71
C ALA A 392 1.44 -19.97 -1.53
N ASN A 393 1.48 -19.19 -2.62
CA ASN A 393 1.36 -17.73 -2.64
C ASN A 393 -0.01 -17.24 -3.16
N VAL A 394 -0.98 -18.14 -3.41
CA VAL A 394 -2.31 -17.81 -3.91
C VAL A 394 -3.36 -18.03 -2.82
N VAL A 395 -4.25 -17.06 -2.64
CA VAL A 395 -5.34 -17.09 -1.65
C VAL A 395 -6.70 -16.98 -2.35
N PRO A 396 -7.73 -17.74 -1.94
CA PRO A 396 -9.10 -17.54 -2.42
C PRO A 396 -9.56 -16.09 -2.26
N GLY A 397 -10.28 -15.58 -3.27
CA GLY A 397 -10.69 -14.19 -3.34
C GLY A 397 -9.75 -13.28 -4.12
N MET A 398 -8.47 -13.63 -4.31
CA MET A 398 -7.57 -12.89 -5.21
C MET A 398 -8.17 -12.81 -6.62
N LYS A 399 -8.06 -11.64 -7.26
CA LYS A 399 -8.57 -11.42 -8.63
C LYS A 399 -7.39 -11.29 -9.60
N MET A 400 -7.55 -11.85 -10.79
CA MET A 400 -6.52 -11.89 -11.84
C MET A 400 -7.17 -11.64 -13.20
N GLU A 401 -6.46 -10.96 -14.09
CA GLU A 401 -6.81 -10.88 -15.51
C GLU A 401 -5.81 -11.73 -16.30
N ILE A 402 -6.30 -12.78 -16.94
CA ILE A 402 -5.45 -13.86 -17.48
C ILE A 402 -5.79 -14.11 -18.95
N LYS A 403 -4.76 -14.20 -19.80
CA LYS A 403 -4.81 -14.72 -21.17
C LYS A 403 -4.67 -16.24 -21.07
N PHE A 404 -5.78 -16.97 -21.18
CA PHE A 404 -5.81 -18.44 -21.14
C PHE A 404 -5.60 -19.03 -22.54
N VAL A 405 -4.96 -20.19 -22.58
CA VAL A 405 -4.95 -21.07 -23.75
C VAL A 405 -5.51 -22.43 -23.35
N GLU A 406 -6.47 -22.93 -24.11
CA GLU A 406 -7.14 -24.22 -23.91
C GLU A 406 -6.74 -25.19 -25.03
N LEU A 407 -6.31 -26.38 -24.65
CA LEU A 407 -5.98 -27.47 -25.56
C LEU A 407 -7.23 -28.31 -25.86
N THR A 408 -7.23 -29.04 -26.98
CA THR A 408 -8.29 -29.97 -27.43
C THR A 408 -8.64 -31.13 -26.47
N THR A 409 -8.10 -31.12 -25.25
CA THR A 409 -8.38 -32.08 -24.16
C THR A 409 -8.89 -31.38 -22.89
N GLY A 410 -9.25 -30.09 -22.96
CA GLY A 410 -9.75 -29.30 -21.83
C GLY A 410 -8.69 -28.84 -20.83
N ILE A 411 -7.42 -29.26 -20.97
CA ILE A 411 -6.30 -28.69 -20.21
C ILE A 411 -6.11 -27.23 -20.62
N ARG A 412 -6.04 -26.36 -19.61
CA ARG A 412 -5.78 -24.93 -19.75
C ARG A 412 -4.49 -24.54 -19.07
N PHE A 413 -3.78 -23.59 -19.65
CA PHE A 413 -2.59 -22.98 -19.07
C PHE A 413 -2.62 -21.46 -19.20
N ILE A 414 -1.85 -20.79 -18.36
CA ILE A 414 -1.67 -19.34 -18.35
C ILE A 414 -0.72 -18.98 -19.49
N LYS A 415 -1.14 -18.11 -20.42
CA LYS A 415 -0.27 -17.54 -21.47
C LYS A 415 0.23 -16.14 -21.12
N SER A 416 -0.54 -15.36 -20.36
CA SER A 416 -0.07 -14.13 -19.71
C SER A 416 -0.99 -13.79 -18.54
N VAL A 417 -0.47 -13.01 -17.60
CA VAL A 417 -1.26 -12.36 -16.55
C VAL A 417 -1.06 -10.87 -16.73
N LEU A 418 -2.16 -10.15 -16.99
CA LEU A 418 -2.17 -8.73 -17.27
C LEU A 418 -2.30 -7.92 -15.98
N THR A 419 -3.21 -8.35 -15.12
CA THR A 419 -3.54 -7.69 -13.85
C THR A 419 -3.60 -8.74 -12.73
N LEU A 420 -3.07 -8.42 -11.56
CA LEU A 420 -3.07 -9.29 -10.38
C LEU A 420 -3.25 -8.44 -9.12
N VAL A 421 -4.34 -8.68 -8.38
CA VAL A 421 -4.74 -7.88 -7.21
C VAL A 421 -5.12 -8.78 -6.01
N PRO A 422 -4.95 -8.31 -4.75
CA PRO A 422 -5.19 -9.11 -3.56
C PRO A 422 -6.69 -9.42 -3.33
N SER A 423 -6.99 -10.30 -2.37
CA SER A 423 -8.36 -10.74 -2.07
C SER A 423 -9.30 -9.62 -1.63
N PHE A 424 -8.74 -8.57 -1.01
CA PHE A 424 -9.43 -7.37 -0.55
C PHE A 424 -9.46 -6.25 -1.59
N HIS A 425 -9.12 -6.50 -2.88
CA HIS A 425 -9.12 -5.44 -3.90
C HIS A 425 -10.47 -4.72 -3.97
N THR A 426 -10.44 -3.41 -3.72
CA THR A 426 -11.59 -2.52 -3.73
C THR A 426 -11.21 -1.23 -4.43
N PHE A 427 -12.01 -0.80 -5.42
CA PHE A 427 -11.89 0.55 -5.97
C PHE A 427 -12.76 1.52 -5.17
N LEU A 428 -12.24 2.70 -4.85
CA LEU A 428 -13.01 3.75 -4.19
C LEU A 428 -13.20 4.91 -5.17
N PRO A 429 -14.44 5.33 -5.50
CA PRO A 429 -14.70 6.47 -6.38
C PRO A 429 -13.96 7.74 -5.96
N GLN A 430 -13.73 7.91 -4.64
CA GLN A 430 -12.95 9.00 -4.07
C GLN A 430 -11.51 9.11 -4.62
N GLN A 431 -10.93 8.03 -5.16
CA GLN A 431 -9.64 8.06 -5.86
C GLN A 431 -9.66 8.98 -7.08
N MET A 432 -10.78 9.02 -7.83
CA MET A 432 -10.97 9.90 -8.99
C MET A 432 -11.03 11.37 -8.57
N MET A 433 -11.44 11.64 -7.32
CA MET A 433 -11.61 13.01 -6.82
C MET A 433 -10.29 13.74 -6.56
N LYS A 434 -9.13 13.08 -6.62
CA LYS A 434 -7.79 13.70 -6.40
C LYS A 434 -7.51 14.91 -7.30
N HIS A 435 -8.01 14.87 -8.53
CA HIS A 435 -7.80 15.93 -9.53
C HIS A 435 -9.10 16.62 -9.94
N PHE A 436 -10.21 16.32 -9.23
CA PHE A 436 -11.48 16.98 -9.44
C PHE A 436 -11.34 18.48 -9.21
N LYS A 437 -11.79 19.24 -10.20
CA LYS A 437 -11.98 20.69 -10.13
C LYS A 437 -13.47 20.92 -10.31
N ALA A 438 -14.11 21.54 -9.33
CA ALA A 438 -15.49 21.97 -9.47
C ALA A 438 -15.63 22.77 -10.77
N LEU A 439 -16.69 22.48 -11.54
CA LEU A 439 -17.05 23.27 -12.70
C LEU A 439 -17.25 24.70 -12.21
N ARG A 440 -16.44 25.64 -12.74
CA ARG A 440 -16.70 27.05 -12.51
C ARG A 440 -17.96 27.41 -13.27
N ASP A 441 -18.86 28.13 -12.63
CA ASP A 441 -19.94 28.81 -13.35
C ASP A 441 -19.33 29.61 -14.49
N ASN A 442 -19.79 29.33 -15.70
CA ASN A 442 -19.19 29.89 -16.89
C ASN A 442 -19.78 31.29 -17.12
N ASP A 443 -19.18 32.30 -16.48
CA ASP A 443 -19.50 33.73 -16.67
C ASP A 443 -19.35 34.20 -18.14
N ARG A 444 -18.82 33.34 -19.02
CA ARG A 444 -18.79 33.55 -20.47
C ARG A 444 -20.21 33.70 -21.00
N PRO A 445 -20.60 34.88 -21.54
CA PRO A 445 -21.89 35.00 -22.21
C PRO A 445 -21.93 34.04 -23.39
N ALA A 446 -23.02 33.28 -23.52
CA ALA A 446 -23.19 32.38 -24.66
C ALA A 446 -23.10 33.19 -25.97
N PRO A 447 -22.37 32.72 -27.00
CA PRO A 447 -22.24 33.43 -28.26
C PRO A 447 -23.62 33.70 -28.85
N SER A 448 -23.91 34.98 -29.11
CA SER A 448 -25.24 35.44 -29.49
C SER A 448 -25.25 35.90 -30.93
N VAL A 449 -26.43 35.97 -31.56
CA VAL A 449 -26.60 36.52 -32.92
C VAL A 449 -26.09 37.97 -33.03
N ARG A 450 -25.94 38.69 -31.90
CA ARG A 450 -25.41 40.06 -31.84
C ARG A 450 -23.92 40.16 -31.54
N ASP A 451 -23.33 39.08 -31.04
CA ASP A 451 -21.90 39.00 -30.74
C ASP A 451 -21.42 37.54 -30.92
N PRO A 452 -21.05 37.17 -32.16
CA PRO A 452 -20.58 35.83 -32.47
C PRO A 452 -19.07 35.65 -32.18
N VAL A 453 -18.36 36.71 -31.79
CA VAL A 453 -16.88 36.75 -31.68
C VAL A 453 -16.40 36.93 -30.23
N ALA A 454 -17.32 37.12 -29.28
CA ALA A 454 -17.06 37.13 -27.83
C ALA A 454 -16.16 35.97 -27.35
N GLU A 455 -16.25 34.81 -28.00
CA GLU A 455 -15.38 33.65 -27.74
C GLU A 455 -13.89 33.93 -28.01
N GLU A 456 -13.56 34.54 -29.15
CA GLU A 456 -12.18 34.74 -29.62
C GLU A 456 -11.53 35.97 -28.99
N GLU A 457 -12.30 37.04 -28.77
CA GLU A 457 -11.81 38.26 -28.11
C GLU A 457 -11.37 38.01 -26.66
N GLN A 458 -11.99 37.06 -25.97
CA GLN A 458 -11.72 36.79 -24.55
C GLN A 458 -10.56 35.79 -24.37
N VAL A 459 -10.45 34.77 -25.23
CA VAL A 459 -9.25 33.92 -25.33
C VAL A 459 -8.00 34.75 -25.67
N SER A 460 -8.15 35.82 -26.44
CA SER A 460 -7.08 36.78 -26.74
C SER A 460 -6.68 37.68 -25.55
N ARG A 461 -7.48 37.71 -24.48
CA ARG A 461 -7.21 38.46 -23.23
C ARG A 461 -6.63 37.59 -22.13
N GLU A 462 -6.97 36.31 -22.09
CA GLU A 462 -6.44 35.35 -21.09
C GLU A 462 -5.06 34.80 -21.44
N ASN A 463 -4.66 34.87 -22.72
CA ASN A 463 -3.30 34.51 -23.19
C ASN A 463 -2.30 35.69 -23.16
N LYS A 464 -2.54 36.69 -22.30
CA LYS A 464 -1.66 37.85 -22.04
C LYS A 464 -1.33 37.97 -20.56
#